data_AF-A0A9Q4XWC6-F1
#
_entry.id   AF-A0A9Q4XWC6-F1
#
_cell.length_a   1.000
_cell.length_b   1.000
_cell.length_c   1.000
_cell.angle_alpha   90.00
_cell.angle_beta   90.00
_cell.angle_gamma   90.00
#
_symmetry.space_group_name_H-M   'P 1'
#
loop_
_entity.id
_entity.type
_entity.pdbx_description
1 polymer ?
#
loop_
_entity_poly.entity_id
_entity_poly.type
_entity_poly.pdbx_seq_one_letter_code
_entity_poly.pdbx_strand_id
1 'polypeptide(L)'
;MKNLEIRLKDYKRKKSIVETIDARIEAYKYALSNPDERYNEYCISSRELGMPSAHNANASSSVEATVVSKEKMDELLQEWIREDRSRKFPLQLEVKQIDAALKALTSQERTVIELKYFEKMFWRDIEINFNLKFNTNITDIRLKQINKDALRIMYDILYKNCQCIA
;
A
#
# COMPACT_ATOMS: atom_id res chain seq x y z
N MET A 1 2.36 -17.82 15.28
CA MET A 1 2.60 -18.22 13.87
C MET A 1 1.42 -17.93 12.95
N LYS A 2 0.19 -18.43 13.20
CA LYS A 2 -0.98 -18.17 12.32
C LYS A 2 -1.21 -16.69 11.95
N ASN A 3 -0.97 -15.77 12.88
CA ASN A 3 -1.08 -14.32 12.62
C ASN A 3 -0.06 -13.83 11.56
N LEU A 4 1.20 -14.30 11.64
CA LEU A 4 2.24 -13.94 10.67
C LEU A 4 1.92 -14.46 9.27
N GLU A 5 1.41 -15.68 9.16
CA GLU A 5 1.03 -16.25 7.87
C GLU A 5 -0.10 -15.47 7.19
N ILE A 6 -1.08 -14.96 7.97
CA ILE A 6 -2.13 -14.09 7.45
C ILE A 6 -1.52 -12.78 6.93
N ARG A 7 -0.63 -12.15 7.72
CA ARG A 7 0.08 -10.94 7.31
C ARG A 7 0.88 -11.13 6.02
N LEU A 8 1.55 -12.28 5.86
CA LEU A 8 2.30 -12.62 4.65
C LEU A 8 1.38 -12.81 3.43
N LYS A 9 0.20 -13.42 3.59
CA LYS A 9 -0.78 -13.57 2.50
C LYS A 9 -1.34 -12.22 2.03
N ASP A 10 -1.50 -11.27 2.95
CA ASP A 10 -1.99 -9.93 2.64
C ASP A 10 -0.90 -8.96 2.20
N TYR A 11 0.38 -9.34 2.30
CA TYR A 11 1.52 -8.47 2.01
C TYR A 11 1.44 -7.83 0.62
N LYS A 12 1.27 -8.61 -0.46
CA LYS A 12 1.17 -8.08 -1.83
C LYS A 12 0.01 -7.09 -1.97
N ARG A 13 -1.13 -7.39 -1.35
CA ARG A 13 -2.32 -6.53 -1.35
C ARG A 13 -2.02 -5.20 -0.66
N LYS A 14 -1.47 -5.24 0.56
CA LYS A 14 -1.12 -4.03 1.33
C LYS A 14 -0.07 -3.18 0.61
N LYS A 15 0.93 -3.83 0.02
CA LYS A 15 1.95 -3.16 -0.80
C LYS A 15 1.35 -2.44 -2.01
N SER A 16 0.49 -3.11 -2.76
CA SER A 16 -0.23 -2.50 -3.89
C SER A 16 -1.09 -1.31 -3.45
N ILE A 17 -1.80 -1.42 -2.32
CA ILE A 17 -2.59 -0.30 -1.78
C ILE A 17 -1.69 0.90 -1.45
N VAL A 18 -0.53 0.67 -0.82
CA VAL A 18 0.43 1.74 -0.51
C VAL A 18 0.92 2.42 -1.79
N GLU A 19 1.28 1.65 -2.83
CA GLU A 19 1.73 2.17 -4.12
C GLU A 19 0.62 2.99 -4.82
N THR A 20 -0.64 2.54 -4.77
CA THR A 20 -1.78 3.30 -5.30
C THR A 20 -2.02 4.60 -4.54
N ILE A 21 -1.95 4.58 -3.20
CA ILE A 21 -2.08 5.79 -2.39
C ILE A 21 -0.95 6.78 -2.73
N ASP A 22 0.28 6.29 -2.93
CA ASP A 22 1.40 7.15 -3.32
C ASP A 22 1.20 7.79 -4.68
N ALA A 23 0.77 7.03 -5.68
CA ALA A 23 0.44 7.59 -7.00
C ALA A 23 -0.65 8.66 -6.91
N ARG A 24 -1.68 8.45 -6.07
CA ARG A 24 -2.77 9.40 -5.86
C ARG A 24 -2.32 10.66 -5.12
N ILE A 25 -1.48 10.54 -4.10
CA ILE A 25 -0.88 11.70 -3.42
C ILE A 25 -0.01 12.51 -4.39
N GLU A 26 0.78 11.85 -5.23
CA GLU A 26 1.60 12.55 -6.24
C GLU A 26 0.72 13.26 -7.28
N ALA A 27 -0.40 12.67 -7.70
CA ALA A 27 -1.38 13.36 -8.55
C ALA A 27 -1.94 14.61 -7.87
N TYR A 28 -2.29 14.56 -6.58
CA TYR A 28 -2.76 15.73 -5.83
C TYR A 28 -1.69 16.80 -5.65
N LYS A 29 -0.42 16.43 -5.46
CA LYS A 29 0.69 17.38 -5.40
C LYS A 29 0.99 18.03 -6.76
N TYR A 30 0.92 17.24 -7.83
CA TYR A 30 1.06 17.75 -9.18
C TYR A 30 -0.03 18.78 -9.48
N ALA A 31 -1.27 18.44 -9.11
CA ALA A 31 -2.38 19.36 -9.16
C ALA A 31 -2.04 20.65 -8.38
N LEU A 32 -1.59 20.56 -7.11
CA LEU A 32 -1.17 21.72 -6.27
C LEU A 32 -0.11 22.61 -6.91
N SER A 33 0.76 22.02 -7.70
CA SER A 33 1.84 22.75 -8.38
C SER A 33 1.40 23.37 -9.72
N ASN A 34 0.32 22.87 -10.32
CA ASN A 34 -0.20 23.29 -11.63
C ASN A 34 -1.69 23.66 -11.56
N PRO A 35 -2.07 24.80 -10.94
CA PRO A 35 -3.46 25.17 -10.73
C PRO A 35 -4.30 25.32 -12.00
N ASP A 36 -3.66 25.66 -13.13
CA ASP A 36 -4.34 25.93 -14.40
C ASP A 36 -4.71 24.64 -15.16
N GLU A 37 -4.03 23.52 -14.90
CA GLU A 37 -4.32 22.21 -15.52
C GLU A 37 -5.44 21.44 -14.78
N ARG A 38 -5.80 21.86 -13.56
CA ARG A 38 -6.73 21.16 -12.66
C ARG A 38 -8.22 21.27 -13.00
N TYR A 39 -8.62 22.33 -13.69
CA TYR A 39 -10.01 22.83 -13.68
C TYR A 39 -11.02 21.85 -14.30
N ASN A 40 -10.55 20.79 -14.98
CA ASN A 40 -11.42 19.80 -15.62
C ASN A 40 -11.42 18.42 -14.92
N GLU A 41 -10.42 18.09 -14.10
CA GLU A 41 -10.25 16.71 -13.57
C GLU A 41 -10.86 16.50 -12.17
N TYR A 42 -10.84 17.53 -11.33
CA TYR A 42 -11.23 17.41 -9.92
C TYR A 42 -12.37 18.33 -9.52
N CYS A 43 -12.96 19.07 -10.47
CA CYS A 43 -14.15 19.86 -10.22
C CYS A 43 -15.31 18.93 -9.84
N ILE A 44 -15.52 18.78 -8.54
CA ILE A 44 -16.78 18.34 -7.98
C ILE A 44 -17.80 19.34 -8.49
N SER A 45 -18.60 18.95 -9.49
CA SER A 45 -19.80 19.71 -9.76
C SER A 45 -20.63 19.65 -8.49
N SER A 46 -20.63 20.73 -7.71
CA SER A 46 -21.44 20.85 -6.49
C SER A 46 -22.94 20.91 -6.80
N ARG A 47 -23.33 20.62 -8.04
CA ARG A 47 -24.69 20.68 -8.55
C ARG A 47 -25.22 19.26 -8.62
N GLU A 48 -26.14 18.94 -7.72
CA GLU A 48 -27.00 17.77 -7.87
C GLU A 48 -27.76 17.89 -9.21
N LEU A 49 -27.73 16.81 -9.99
CA LEU A 49 -28.41 16.72 -11.28
C LEU A 49 -29.91 17.04 -11.09
N GLY A 50 -30.36 18.18 -11.59
CA GLY A 50 -31.78 18.61 -11.55
C GLY A 50 -32.06 19.92 -10.80
N MET A 51 -31.10 20.51 -10.10
CA MET A 51 -31.33 21.80 -9.42
C MET A 51 -31.35 22.99 -10.38
N PRO A 52 -32.41 23.82 -10.41
CA PRO A 52 -32.46 25.04 -11.22
C PRO A 52 -31.36 26.02 -10.78
N SER A 53 -30.75 26.70 -11.75
CA SER A 53 -29.69 27.67 -11.46
C SER A 53 -30.31 28.87 -10.75
N ALA A 54 -29.83 29.20 -9.55
CA ALA A 54 -30.21 30.45 -8.90
C ALA A 54 -29.74 31.61 -9.79
N HIS A 55 -30.68 32.25 -10.48
CA HIS A 55 -30.43 33.49 -11.18
C HIS A 55 -30.36 34.57 -10.11
N ASN A 56 -29.17 35.13 -9.90
CA ASN A 56 -28.88 36.29 -9.07
C ASN A 56 -28.86 36.06 -7.55
N ALA A 57 -27.67 35.74 -7.02
CA ALA A 57 -27.31 36.10 -5.66
C ALA A 57 -25.84 36.53 -5.64
N ASN A 58 -25.65 37.85 -5.49
CA ASN A 58 -24.40 38.55 -5.19
C ASN A 58 -23.33 38.54 -6.30
N ALA A 59 -23.20 39.70 -6.93
CA ALA A 59 -22.07 40.09 -7.77
C ALA A 59 -20.77 40.14 -6.94
N SER A 60 -20.21 38.96 -6.65
CA SER A 60 -18.76 38.84 -6.54
C SER A 60 -18.21 38.92 -7.97
N SER A 61 -17.09 39.61 -8.16
CA SER A 61 -16.44 39.65 -9.47
C SER A 61 -16.20 38.20 -9.94
N SER A 62 -16.38 37.90 -11.23
CA SER A 62 -16.10 36.54 -11.75
C SER A 62 -14.69 36.08 -11.38
N VAL A 63 -13.77 37.03 -11.19
CA VAL A 63 -12.41 36.82 -10.73
C VAL A 63 -12.37 36.41 -9.26
N GLU A 64 -13.10 37.08 -8.37
CA GLU A 64 -13.18 36.75 -6.93
C GLU A 64 -13.81 35.36 -6.72
N ALA A 65 -14.89 35.05 -7.44
CA ALA A 65 -15.51 33.73 -7.38
C ALA A 65 -14.55 32.62 -7.84
N THR A 66 -13.74 32.89 -8.88
CA THR A 66 -12.72 31.96 -9.38
C THR A 66 -11.60 31.76 -8.36
N VAL A 67 -11.12 32.85 -7.74
CA VAL A 67 -10.06 32.79 -6.70
C VAL A 67 -10.54 32.01 -5.48
N VAL A 68 -11.74 32.30 -4.96
CA VAL A 68 -12.32 31.58 -3.81
C VAL A 68 -12.55 30.10 -4.13
N SER A 69 -12.91 29.76 -5.37
CA SER A 69 -13.04 28.37 -5.81
C SER A 69 -11.68 27.66 -5.86
N LYS A 70 -10.62 28.35 -6.28
CA LYS A 70 -9.25 27.80 -6.32
C LYS A 70 -8.73 27.56 -4.90
N GLU A 71 -8.89 28.51 -3.98
CA GLU A 71 -8.47 28.38 -2.58
C GLU A 71 -9.16 27.21 -1.87
N LYS A 72 -10.50 27.10 -2.01
CA LYS A 72 -11.25 25.96 -1.45
C LYS A 72 -10.81 24.61 -2.02
N MET A 73 -10.42 24.59 -3.29
CA MET A 73 -9.94 23.38 -3.94
C MET A 73 -8.56 22.97 -3.43
N ASP A 74 -7.69 23.94 -3.18
CA ASP A 74 -6.37 23.71 -2.59
C ASP A 74 -6.49 23.17 -1.16
N GLU A 75 -7.36 23.76 -0.34
CA GLU A 75 -7.66 23.26 1.01
C GLU A 75 -8.17 21.81 0.98
N LEU A 76 -9.07 21.51 0.06
CA LEU A 76 -9.65 20.18 -0.10
C LEU A 76 -8.62 19.14 -0.58
N LEU A 77 -7.72 19.51 -1.49
CA LEU A 77 -6.63 18.63 -1.93
C LEU A 77 -5.60 18.40 -0.81
N GLN A 78 -5.29 19.42 -0.02
CA GLN A 78 -4.44 19.25 1.16
C GLN A 78 -5.07 18.31 2.19
N GLU A 79 -6.39 18.42 2.40
CA GLU A 79 -7.14 17.53 3.27
C GLU A 79 -7.09 16.07 2.77
N TRP A 80 -7.33 15.85 1.48
CA TRP A 80 -7.24 14.50 0.88
C TRP A 80 -5.84 13.90 1.00
N ILE A 81 -4.80 14.70 0.79
CA ILE A 81 -3.40 14.26 1.01
C ILE A 81 -3.21 13.85 2.47
N ARG A 82 -3.73 14.63 3.43
CA ARG A 82 -3.62 14.34 4.86
C ARG A 82 -4.32 13.03 5.23
N GLU A 83 -5.54 12.82 4.75
CA GLU A 83 -6.29 11.59 4.97
C GLU A 83 -5.57 10.38 4.39
N ASP A 84 -5.11 10.47 3.14
CA ASP A 84 -4.43 9.37 2.47
C ASP A 84 -3.10 9.03 3.14
N ARG A 85 -2.35 10.01 3.63
CA ARG A 85 -1.15 9.78 4.45
C ARG A 85 -1.48 9.02 5.73
N SER A 86 -2.55 9.42 6.42
CA SER A 86 -3.00 8.77 7.65
C SER A 86 -3.37 7.30 7.40
N ARG A 87 -4.14 7.02 6.34
CA ARG A 87 -4.52 5.66 5.92
C ARG A 87 -3.32 4.82 5.49
N LYS A 88 -2.34 5.44 4.79
CA LYS A 88 -1.13 4.78 4.30
C LYS A 88 -0.21 4.34 5.42
N PHE A 89 -0.04 5.18 6.46
CA PHE A 89 0.96 4.98 7.51
C PHE A 89 0.97 3.57 8.12
N PRO A 90 -0.15 3.03 8.65
CA PRO A 90 -0.15 1.69 9.27
C PRO A 90 0.18 0.59 8.26
N LEU A 91 -0.33 0.68 7.03
CA LEU A 91 -0.05 -0.28 5.96
C LEU A 91 1.43 -0.27 5.57
N GLN A 92 2.00 0.93 5.42
CA GLN A 92 3.40 1.09 5.06
C GLN A 92 4.33 0.58 6.17
N LEU A 93 4.00 0.83 7.43
CA LEU A 93 4.76 0.30 8.56
C LEU A 93 4.78 -1.23 8.53
N GLU A 94 3.63 -1.84 8.28
CA GLU A 94 3.51 -3.30 8.21
C GLU A 94 4.31 -3.91 7.05
N VAL A 95 4.24 -3.29 5.86
CA VAL A 95 5.03 -3.69 4.69
C VAL A 95 6.52 -3.61 4.99
N LYS A 96 6.98 -2.49 5.58
CA LYS A 96 8.40 -2.28 5.94
C LYS A 96 8.90 -3.32 6.97
N GLN A 97 8.07 -3.65 7.95
CA GLN A 97 8.40 -4.68 8.93
C GLN A 97 8.59 -6.06 8.27
N ILE A 98 7.68 -6.43 7.36
CA ILE A 98 7.78 -7.68 6.61
C ILE A 98 9.02 -7.66 5.71
N ASP A 99 9.30 -6.54 5.02
CA ASP A 99 10.49 -6.39 4.19
C ASP A 99 11.78 -6.56 4.99
N ALA A 100 11.85 -5.98 6.19
CA ALA A 100 13.00 -6.14 7.09
C ALA A 100 13.18 -7.59 7.52
N ALA A 101 12.08 -8.27 7.89
CA ALA A 101 12.12 -9.68 8.26
C ALA A 101 12.53 -10.59 7.08
N LEU A 102 12.07 -10.31 5.87
CA LEU A 102 12.48 -11.05 4.65
C LEU A 102 13.96 -10.87 4.31
N LYS A 103 14.54 -9.71 4.60
CA LYS A 103 15.99 -9.45 4.38
C LYS A 103 16.89 -10.28 5.27
N ALA A 104 16.41 -10.70 6.44
CA ALA A 104 17.18 -11.54 7.35
C ALA A 104 17.18 -13.03 6.96
N LEU A 105 16.28 -13.44 6.05
CA LEU A 105 16.21 -14.80 5.57
C LEU A 105 17.28 -15.07 4.50
N THR A 106 17.72 -16.32 4.42
CA THR A 106 18.53 -16.79 3.29
C THR A 106 17.73 -16.76 1.99
N SER A 107 18.41 -16.76 0.85
CA SER A 107 17.76 -16.79 -0.48
C SER A 107 16.80 -17.97 -0.65
N GLN A 108 17.15 -19.13 -0.09
CA GLN A 108 16.32 -20.34 -0.13
C GLN A 108 15.05 -20.17 0.72
N GLU A 109 15.20 -19.77 1.99
CA GLU A 109 14.07 -19.53 2.90
C GLU A 109 13.11 -18.49 2.34
N ARG A 110 13.66 -17.38 1.86
CA ARG A 110 12.88 -16.31 1.24
C ARG A 110 12.09 -16.81 0.03
N THR A 111 12.72 -17.61 -0.84
CA THR A 111 12.02 -18.18 -2.00
C THR A 111 10.84 -19.05 -1.57
N VAL A 112 11.01 -19.88 -0.53
CA VAL A 112 9.90 -20.72 -0.02
C VAL A 112 8.75 -19.86 0.50
N ILE A 113 9.05 -18.79 1.25
CA ILE A 113 8.03 -17.85 1.75
C ILE A 113 7.29 -17.16 0.60
N GLU A 114 8.02 -16.66 -0.41
CA GLU A 114 7.46 -15.99 -1.57
C GLU A 114 6.51 -16.92 -2.34
N LEU A 115 6.96 -18.12 -2.71
CA LEU A 115 6.13 -19.08 -3.44
C LEU A 115 4.91 -19.52 -2.60
N LYS A 116 5.09 -19.69 -1.29
CA LYS A 116 4.03 -20.20 -0.42
C LYS A 116 2.95 -19.17 -0.09
N TYR A 117 3.34 -17.95 0.24
CA TYR A 117 2.43 -16.94 0.79
C TYR A 117 2.08 -15.84 -0.21
N PHE A 118 2.99 -15.50 -1.12
CA PHE A 118 2.76 -14.42 -2.09
C PHE A 118 2.09 -14.96 -3.35
N GLU A 119 2.60 -16.06 -3.88
CA GLU A 119 2.02 -16.73 -5.05
C GLU A 119 0.98 -17.80 -4.68
N LYS A 120 0.84 -18.12 -3.39
CA LYS A 120 -0.17 -19.06 -2.84
C LYS A 120 -0.09 -20.47 -3.47
N MET A 121 1.10 -20.92 -3.84
CA MET A 121 1.30 -22.21 -4.50
C MET A 121 1.10 -23.41 -3.56
N PHE A 122 0.78 -24.56 -4.16
CA PHE A 122 0.75 -25.85 -3.46
C PHE A 122 2.17 -26.39 -3.28
N TRP A 123 2.37 -27.24 -2.27
CA TRP A 123 3.70 -27.74 -1.92
C TRP A 123 4.39 -28.50 -3.06
N ARG A 124 3.63 -29.21 -3.90
CA ARG A 124 4.18 -29.91 -5.08
C ARG A 124 4.73 -28.93 -6.12
N ASP A 125 4.01 -27.84 -6.38
CA ASP A 125 4.44 -26.82 -7.34
C ASP A 125 5.64 -26.04 -6.79
N ILE A 126 5.65 -25.78 -5.48
CA ILE A 126 6.79 -25.16 -4.79
C ILE A 126 8.02 -26.06 -4.91
N GLU A 127 7.87 -27.38 -4.75
CA GLU A 127 8.95 -28.34 -4.91
C GLU A 127 9.59 -28.28 -6.29
N ILE A 128 8.77 -28.32 -7.33
CA ILE A 128 9.23 -28.22 -8.72
C ILE A 128 9.96 -26.90 -8.95
N ASN A 129 9.34 -25.77 -8.59
CA ASN A 129 9.93 -24.44 -8.79
C ASN A 129 11.22 -24.23 -7.99
N PHE A 130 11.27 -24.72 -6.76
CA PHE A 130 12.44 -24.60 -5.90
C PHE A 130 13.62 -25.40 -6.45
N ASN A 131 13.36 -26.67 -6.82
CA ASN A 131 14.39 -27.56 -7.36
C ASN A 131 14.93 -27.05 -8.70
N LEU A 132 14.06 -26.49 -9.56
CA LEU A 132 14.48 -25.82 -10.80
C LEU A 132 15.34 -24.57 -10.53
N LYS A 133 14.98 -23.74 -9.55
CA LYS A 133 15.69 -22.49 -9.25
C LYS A 133 17.06 -22.71 -8.61
N PHE A 134 17.18 -23.69 -7.71
CA PHE A 134 18.40 -23.93 -6.93
C PHE A 134 19.22 -25.14 -7.41
N ASN A 135 18.76 -25.83 -8.46
CA ASN A 135 19.37 -27.05 -8.98
C ASN A 135 19.58 -28.11 -7.88
N THR A 136 18.53 -28.38 -7.11
CA THR A 136 18.51 -29.33 -6.00
C THR A 136 17.46 -30.42 -6.21
N ASN A 137 17.50 -31.48 -5.40
CA ASN A 137 16.46 -32.51 -5.38
C ASN A 137 15.92 -32.68 -3.95
N ILE A 138 15.15 -31.69 -3.51
CA ILE A 138 14.59 -31.63 -2.17
C ILE A 138 13.09 -31.94 -2.24
N THR A 139 12.58 -32.72 -1.29
CA THR A 139 11.16 -33.06 -1.18
C THR A 139 10.34 -32.00 -0.44
N ASP A 140 9.01 -32.03 -0.63
CA ASP A 140 8.06 -31.17 0.08
C ASP A 140 8.18 -31.20 1.62
N ILE A 141 8.57 -32.35 2.21
CA ILE A 141 8.78 -32.51 3.66
C ILE A 141 9.88 -31.54 4.14
N ARG A 142 11.00 -31.50 3.41
CA ARG A 142 12.12 -30.62 3.78
C ARG A 142 11.80 -29.16 3.47
N LEU A 143 11.02 -28.87 2.43
CA LEU A 143 10.53 -27.51 2.15
C LEU A 143 9.61 -26.99 3.26
N LYS A 144 8.74 -27.85 3.80
CA LYS A 144 7.91 -27.52 4.98
C LYS A 144 8.77 -27.21 6.21
N GLN A 145 9.89 -27.92 6.38
CA GLN A 145 10.83 -27.63 7.46
C GLN A 145 11.52 -26.27 7.26
N ILE A 146 12.04 -25.99 6.05
CA ILE A 146 12.62 -24.68 5.70
C ILE A 146 11.60 -23.56 5.94
N ASN A 147 10.34 -23.76 5.56
CA ASN A 147 9.27 -22.79 5.80
C ASN A 147 9.05 -22.53 7.30
N LYS A 148 9.04 -23.58 8.12
CA LYS A 148 8.86 -23.46 9.57
C LYS A 148 10.02 -22.70 10.21
N ASP A 149 11.25 -22.98 9.78
CA ASP A 149 12.45 -22.31 10.28
C ASP A 149 12.47 -20.84 9.87
N ALA A 150 12.14 -20.53 8.61
CA ALA A 150 11.99 -19.17 8.11
C ALA A 150 10.93 -18.37 8.88
N LEU A 151 9.74 -18.95 9.11
CA LEU A 151 8.69 -18.31 9.89
C LEU A 151 9.11 -18.04 11.34
N ARG A 152 9.94 -18.92 11.93
CA ARG A 152 10.48 -18.72 13.27
C ARG A 152 11.42 -17.51 13.31
N ILE A 153 12.36 -17.43 12.35
CA ILE A 153 13.28 -16.29 12.24
C ILE A 153 12.50 -14.98 12.08
N MET A 154 11.52 -14.94 11.17
CA MET A 154 10.68 -13.75 10.97
C MET A 154 9.90 -13.39 12.24
N TYR A 155 9.37 -14.39 12.95
CA TYR A 155 8.64 -14.15 14.19
C TYR A 155 9.54 -13.57 15.28
N ASP A 156 10.76 -14.07 15.43
CA ASP A 156 11.71 -13.57 16.42
C ASP A 156 12.07 -12.09 16.14
N ILE A 157 12.30 -11.73 14.87
CA ILE A 157 12.59 -10.34 14.47
C ILE A 157 11.42 -9.40 14.75
N LEU A 158 10.20 -9.84 14.42
CA LEU A 158 9.02 -8.97 14.48
C LEU A 158 8.45 -8.80 15.89
N TYR A 159 8.58 -9.81 16.75
CA TYR A 159 7.87 -9.84 18.04
C TYR A 159 8.79 -9.93 19.26
N LYS A 160 9.99 -10.50 19.13
CA LYS A 160 10.90 -10.71 20.27
C LYS A 160 11.78 -9.49 20.53
N ASN A 161 12.20 -8.80 19.48
CA ASN A 161 12.99 -7.57 19.59
C ASN A 161 12.19 -6.36 20.12
N CYS A 162 10.86 -6.47 20.29
CA CYS A 162 10.03 -5.43 20.93
C CYS A 162 10.00 -5.51 22.47
N GLN A 163 10.64 -6.50 23.10
CA GLN A 163 10.59 -6.66 24.57
C GLN A 163 11.69 -5.92 25.34
N CYS A 164 12.57 -5.15 24.68
CA CYS A 164 13.70 -4.46 25.33
C CYS A 164 13.50 -2.96 25.56
N ILE A 165 12.28 -2.44 25.50
CA ILE A 165 11.96 -1.06 25.89
C ILE A 165 10.80 -1.10 26.88
N ALA A 166 11.11 -1.41 28.13
CA ALA A 166 10.25 -1.23 29.28
C ALA A 166 11.12 -0.80 30.47
#